data_AF-A0A4V1RXD3-F1
#
_entry.id   AF-A0A4V1RXD3-F1
#
_cell.length_a   1.000
_cell.length_b   1.000
_cell.length_c   1.000
_cell.angle_alpha   90.00
_cell.angle_beta   90.00
_cell.angle_gamma   90.00
#
_symmetry.space_group_name_H-M   'P 1'
#
loop_
_entity.id
_entity.type
_entity.pdbx_description
1 polymer ?
#
loop_
_entity_poly.entity_id
_entity_poly.type
_entity_poly.pdbx_seq_one_letter_code
_entity_poly.pdbx_strand_id
1 'polypeptide(L)'
;MMEQLESLGLYLNQPEPAIICIQCKFALKPDGDCISRHLGERHGISKPARRGLGPFIRSLHLPDPETLSMRLDGSSPHPHLRIHQGAVCRHCGLRSTSLEVLTRHLKKLHPQNIQHSRGCGFTKSQWLQEHILDRLSLQTWTVGNIRRSWTVHLSGGQPQGLHKPATIYQAPEAIQIFTKELYAREQQYLSQQQVGGNLPQPTCQPTSATDATLLTNWMRRTGWEETFRNTQRDLIIAMAQCPLKDNSGPLWLANYKDEALISSQEDEHKLARIMAAFDRLFERCNDTIKHTDISLRRWLRGIYPDRPYKRPFELVVKPGTERRYRQRFKKCLCFWVRLWRLSPTLTRHLCQRTLSKPQRMALETLWDDSLWEQYDSFENIPLLNEDEGEDEDEGEDDEDNEEKEEEDKKYEDKKEDKDPNAYFTQSPPPQDPKADLVLQFCLFMATEDFEDGNSKSTMLVYFSAVCGLTLPTGANFLRPAQFTSILSSLIYCTRLLIMESVLPRFSHDYIGLSGRPRYGQLDILNNVRKKKMCDGTLSPLGEFISLAAYGQSLRRSEGPTIQFEWSDDGEDISWDECFRVTMDGFRTLVLQSKINSSRVDFIDPL
;
A
#
# COMPACT_ATOMS: atom_id res chain seq x y z
N MET A 1 30.07 -29.39 -37.88
CA MET A 1 29.10 -29.69 -36.80
C MET A 1 29.23 -28.75 -35.59
N MET A 2 30.43 -28.31 -35.21
CA MET A 2 30.57 -27.27 -34.16
C MET A 2 29.94 -25.92 -34.57
N GLU A 3 30.18 -25.45 -35.80
CA GLU A 3 29.50 -24.27 -36.39
C GLU A 3 27.96 -24.42 -36.42
N GLN A 4 27.47 -25.66 -36.52
CA GLN A 4 26.04 -25.95 -36.48
C GLN A 4 25.45 -25.78 -35.07
N LEU A 5 26.21 -26.08 -34.01
CA LEU A 5 25.79 -25.80 -32.63
C LEU A 5 25.69 -24.29 -32.37
N GLU A 6 26.69 -23.54 -32.81
CA GLU A 6 26.71 -22.07 -32.67
C GLU A 6 25.56 -21.42 -33.43
N SER A 7 25.26 -21.89 -34.65
CA SER A 7 24.11 -21.42 -35.45
C SER A 7 22.75 -21.69 -34.78
N LEU A 8 22.68 -22.66 -33.87
CA LEU A 8 21.50 -23.02 -33.09
C LEU A 8 21.49 -22.36 -31.69
N GLY A 9 22.45 -21.48 -31.41
CA GLY A 9 22.58 -20.81 -30.12
C GLY A 9 23.04 -21.73 -28.98
N LEU A 10 23.75 -22.81 -29.30
CA LEU A 10 24.33 -23.75 -28.35
C LEU A 10 25.85 -23.58 -28.27
N TYR A 11 26.38 -23.65 -27.06
CA TYR A 11 27.81 -23.58 -26.76
C TYR A 11 28.28 -24.86 -26.09
N LEU A 12 29.32 -25.51 -26.61
CA LEU A 12 29.96 -26.66 -25.98
C LEU A 12 31.07 -26.17 -25.04
N ASN A 13 30.86 -26.26 -23.73
CA ASN A 13 31.83 -25.83 -22.73
C ASN A 13 32.98 -26.83 -22.56
N GLN A 14 34.17 -26.29 -22.27
CA GLN A 14 35.38 -27.00 -21.83
C GLN A 14 36.04 -26.13 -20.73
N PRO A 15 36.67 -26.68 -19.69
CA PRO A 15 37.01 -28.10 -19.49
C PRO A 15 35.87 -28.97 -18.92
N GLU A 16 34.79 -28.41 -18.38
CA GLU A 16 33.62 -29.18 -17.94
C GLU A 16 32.69 -29.45 -19.13
N PRO A 17 32.65 -30.68 -19.69
CA PRO A 17 31.98 -30.94 -20.96
C PRO A 17 30.46 -30.87 -20.80
N ALA A 18 29.86 -29.77 -21.29
CA ALA A 18 28.41 -29.55 -21.25
C ALA A 18 27.93 -28.69 -22.41
N ILE A 19 26.69 -28.91 -22.86
CA ILE A 19 26.03 -28.06 -23.85
C ILE A 19 25.23 -27.00 -23.12
N ILE A 20 25.58 -25.74 -23.35
CA ILE A 20 24.92 -24.57 -22.75
C ILE A 20 24.06 -23.90 -23.81
N CYS A 21 22.79 -23.64 -23.49
CA CYS A 21 21.97 -22.77 -24.32
C CYS A 21 22.36 -21.32 -24.06
N ILE A 22 22.86 -20.61 -25.07
CA ILE A 22 23.35 -19.23 -24.93
C ILE A 22 22.19 -18.28 -24.61
N GLN A 23 21.00 -18.53 -25.15
CA GLN A 23 19.80 -17.70 -24.92
C GLN A 23 19.20 -17.95 -23.54
N CYS A 24 19.09 -19.22 -23.13
CA CYS A 24 18.53 -19.57 -21.83
C CYS A 24 19.54 -19.48 -20.66
N LYS A 25 20.85 -19.45 -20.97
CA LYS A 25 21.96 -19.27 -20.04
C LYS A 25 22.13 -20.37 -18.98
N PHE A 26 21.92 -21.64 -19.36
CA PHE A 26 22.17 -22.81 -18.52
C PHE A 26 22.55 -24.05 -19.34
N ALA A 27 23.16 -25.04 -18.69
CA ALA A 27 23.54 -26.31 -19.29
C ALA A 27 22.34 -27.25 -19.45
N LEU A 28 22.18 -27.81 -20.65
CA LEU A 28 21.13 -28.74 -21.02
C LEU A 28 21.57 -30.17 -20.77
N LYS A 29 20.65 -31.00 -20.28
CA LYS A 29 20.88 -32.44 -20.12
C LYS A 29 21.09 -33.09 -21.49
N PRO A 30 22.15 -33.88 -21.70
CA PRO A 30 22.48 -34.47 -23.01
C PRO A 30 21.63 -35.71 -23.36
N ASP A 31 20.46 -35.88 -22.75
CA ASP A 31 19.62 -37.07 -22.92
C ASP A 31 18.74 -36.98 -24.18
N GLY A 32 18.94 -37.89 -25.13
CA GLY A 32 18.07 -38.11 -26.28
C GLY A 32 17.76 -36.85 -27.10
N ASP A 33 16.46 -36.62 -27.35
CA ASP A 33 15.93 -35.46 -28.08
C ASP A 33 15.68 -34.25 -27.17
N CYS A 34 16.11 -34.25 -25.90
CA CYS A 34 15.80 -33.15 -24.96
C CYS A 34 16.33 -31.80 -25.42
N ILE A 35 17.54 -31.74 -25.98
CA ILE A 35 18.11 -30.51 -26.54
C ILE A 35 17.35 -30.10 -27.80
N SER A 36 17.03 -31.05 -28.68
CA SER A 36 16.24 -30.78 -29.88
C SER A 36 14.85 -30.26 -29.52
N ARG A 37 14.19 -30.85 -28.53
CA ARG A 37 12.88 -30.45 -28.00
C ARG A 37 12.94 -29.07 -27.36
N HIS A 38 13.94 -28.80 -26.53
CA HIS A 38 14.19 -27.48 -25.95
C HIS A 38 14.30 -26.40 -27.03
N LEU A 39 15.09 -26.63 -28.08
CA LEU A 39 15.21 -25.70 -29.21
C LEU A 39 13.88 -25.48 -29.95
N GLY A 40 13.03 -26.51 -30.05
CA GLY A 40 11.71 -26.39 -30.67
C GLY A 40 10.70 -25.64 -29.81
N GLU A 41 10.60 -26.00 -28.54
CA GLU A 41 9.58 -25.49 -27.62
C GLU A 41 9.94 -24.11 -27.05
N ARG A 42 11.22 -23.86 -26.75
CA ARG A 42 11.67 -22.61 -26.11
C ARG A 42 12.18 -21.57 -27.09
N HIS A 43 12.67 -22.00 -28.26
CA HIS A 43 13.29 -21.11 -29.26
C HIS A 43 12.60 -21.16 -30.63
N GLY A 44 11.52 -21.94 -30.78
CA GLY A 44 10.75 -21.99 -32.02
C GLY A 44 11.50 -22.53 -33.24
N ILE A 45 12.64 -23.22 -33.05
CA ILE A 45 13.47 -23.68 -34.15
C ILE A 45 12.74 -24.80 -34.90
N SER A 46 12.65 -24.70 -36.24
CA SER A 46 11.92 -25.66 -37.07
C SER A 46 12.56 -27.06 -37.02
N LYS A 47 11.75 -28.13 -37.21
CA LYS A 47 12.26 -29.52 -37.23
C LYS A 47 13.36 -29.76 -38.29
N PRO A 48 13.29 -29.20 -39.52
CA PRO A 48 14.35 -29.35 -40.51
C PRO A 48 15.70 -28.78 -40.07
N ALA A 49 15.71 -27.63 -39.39
CA ALA A 49 16.93 -26.97 -38.91
C ALA A 49 17.62 -27.72 -37.76
N ARG A 50 16.87 -28.57 -37.04
CA ARG A 50 17.38 -29.40 -35.93
C ARG A 50 17.78 -30.82 -36.36
N ARG A 51 17.67 -31.16 -37.64
CA ARG A 51 17.87 -32.53 -38.14
C ARG A 51 19.32 -32.97 -37.93
N GLY A 52 19.52 -34.17 -37.37
CA GLY A 52 20.85 -34.75 -37.12
C GLY A 52 21.52 -34.31 -35.80
N LEU A 53 20.94 -33.37 -35.06
CA LEU A 53 21.50 -32.87 -33.79
C LEU A 53 21.55 -33.95 -32.70
N GLY A 54 20.48 -34.73 -32.53
CA GLY A 54 20.40 -35.78 -31.51
C GLY A 54 21.50 -36.86 -31.62
N PRO A 55 21.70 -37.48 -32.80
CA PRO A 55 22.82 -38.41 -33.02
C PRO A 55 24.20 -37.80 -32.74
N PHE A 56 24.40 -36.53 -33.09
CA PHE A 56 25.65 -35.83 -32.83
C PHE A 56 25.90 -35.64 -31.33
N ILE A 57 24.91 -35.18 -30.55
CA ILE A 57 25.07 -35.02 -29.10
C ILE A 57 25.38 -36.37 -28.42
N ARG A 58 24.73 -37.45 -28.85
CA ARG A 58 25.00 -38.79 -28.32
C ARG A 58 26.44 -39.25 -28.57
N SER A 59 27.03 -38.87 -29.69
CA SER A 59 28.45 -39.18 -30.00
C SER A 59 29.46 -38.46 -29.10
N LEU A 60 29.05 -37.36 -28.43
CA LEU A 60 29.91 -36.58 -27.55
C LEU A 60 30.02 -37.15 -26.12
N HIS A 61 29.22 -38.17 -25.78
CA HIS A 61 29.24 -38.85 -24.47
C HIS A 61 29.30 -37.90 -23.25
N LEU A 62 28.49 -36.83 -23.28
CA LEU A 62 28.53 -35.79 -22.25
C LEU A 62 27.89 -36.27 -20.93
N PRO A 63 28.47 -35.94 -19.76
CA PRO A 63 27.90 -36.23 -18.46
C PRO A 63 26.64 -35.37 -18.18
N ASP A 64 25.85 -35.80 -17.19
CA ASP A 64 24.71 -34.99 -16.72
C ASP A 64 25.24 -33.69 -16.06
N PRO A 65 24.76 -32.50 -16.48
CA PRO A 65 25.15 -31.22 -15.88
C PRO A 65 24.99 -31.15 -14.36
N GLU A 66 24.08 -31.91 -13.76
CA GLU A 66 23.92 -31.96 -12.30
C GLU A 66 25.06 -32.69 -11.59
N THR A 67 25.82 -33.52 -12.31
CA THR A 67 26.96 -34.29 -11.77
C THR A 67 28.30 -33.57 -11.92
N LEU A 68 28.35 -32.50 -12.72
CA LEU A 68 29.56 -31.73 -12.97
C LEU A 68 30.13 -31.10 -11.69
N SER A 69 31.47 -31.00 -11.65
CA SER A 69 32.18 -30.29 -10.59
C SER A 69 31.80 -28.82 -10.59
N MET A 70 31.61 -28.26 -9.39
CA MET A 70 31.47 -26.80 -9.24
C MET A 70 32.81 -26.14 -9.52
N ARG A 71 32.77 -24.96 -10.14
CA ARG A 71 33.97 -24.12 -10.24
C ARG A 71 34.35 -23.55 -8.88
N LEU A 72 35.60 -23.13 -8.75
CA LEU A 72 36.09 -22.51 -7.52
C LEU A 72 35.35 -21.20 -7.24
N ASP A 73 35.07 -20.96 -5.96
CA ASP A 73 34.53 -19.69 -5.47
C ASP A 73 35.48 -18.53 -5.80
N GLY A 74 34.94 -17.41 -6.26
CA GLY A 74 35.70 -16.24 -6.73
C GLY A 74 36.21 -16.36 -8.17
N SER A 75 35.80 -17.38 -8.93
CA SER A 75 36.16 -17.52 -10.35
C SER A 75 35.57 -16.41 -11.22
N SER A 76 36.14 -16.21 -12.40
CA SER A 76 35.56 -15.28 -13.38
C SER A 76 34.21 -15.80 -13.87
N PRO A 77 33.21 -14.92 -14.09
CA PRO A 77 31.89 -15.32 -14.54
C PRO A 77 31.97 -16.06 -15.89
N HIS A 78 31.30 -17.21 -15.97
CA HIS A 78 31.15 -17.92 -17.23
C HIS A 78 30.22 -17.14 -18.18
N PRO A 79 30.65 -16.80 -19.41
CA PRO A 79 29.94 -15.86 -20.30
C PRO A 79 28.56 -16.34 -20.77
N HIS A 80 28.37 -17.66 -20.84
CA HIS A 80 27.13 -18.29 -21.29
C HIS A 80 26.22 -18.81 -20.16
N LEU A 81 26.56 -18.61 -18.88
CA LEU A 81 25.71 -19.02 -17.75
C LEU A 81 25.08 -17.80 -17.06
N ARG A 82 23.88 -17.99 -16.50
CA ARG A 82 23.15 -16.95 -15.80
C ARG A 82 23.83 -16.67 -14.46
N ILE A 83 23.99 -15.39 -14.16
CA ILE A 83 24.38 -14.92 -12.83
C ILE A 83 23.11 -14.73 -12.03
N HIS A 84 23.07 -15.31 -10.84
CA HIS A 84 21.99 -15.19 -9.88
C HIS A 84 22.47 -14.33 -8.72
N GLN A 85 21.65 -13.38 -8.27
CA GLN A 85 21.87 -12.74 -6.99
C GLN A 85 21.41 -13.69 -5.90
N GLY A 86 22.31 -13.97 -4.96
CA GLY A 86 22.01 -14.86 -3.86
C GLY A 86 22.82 -14.52 -2.64
N ALA A 87 22.58 -15.30 -1.61
CA ALA A 87 23.14 -15.08 -0.31
C ALA A 87 23.58 -16.40 0.31
N VAL A 88 24.55 -16.32 1.21
CA VAL A 88 25.20 -17.48 1.82
C VAL A 88 25.15 -17.35 3.34
N CYS A 89 24.73 -18.43 4.00
CA CYS A 89 24.79 -18.52 5.46
C CYS A 89 26.26 -18.51 5.92
N ARG A 90 26.63 -17.57 6.80
CA ARG A 90 28.00 -17.45 7.34
C ARG A 90 28.44 -18.65 8.19
N HIS A 91 27.48 -19.41 8.71
CA HIS A 91 27.74 -20.49 9.67
C HIS A 91 27.96 -21.86 9.02
N CYS A 92 27.31 -22.12 7.89
CA CYS A 92 27.38 -23.45 7.24
C CYS A 92 27.57 -23.39 5.72
N GLY A 93 27.64 -22.20 5.12
CA GLY A 93 27.83 -22.04 3.68
C GLY A 93 26.61 -22.37 2.82
N LEU A 94 25.43 -22.58 3.42
CA LEU A 94 24.20 -22.82 2.64
C LEU A 94 23.91 -21.63 1.73
N ARG A 95 23.77 -21.89 0.42
CA ARG A 95 23.51 -20.89 -0.61
C ARG A 95 22.03 -20.89 -1.02
N SER A 96 21.45 -19.71 -1.22
CA SER A 96 20.07 -19.53 -1.67
C SER A 96 19.89 -18.19 -2.38
N THR A 97 18.98 -18.12 -3.36
CA THR A 97 18.52 -16.85 -3.94
C THR A 97 17.38 -16.23 -3.12
N SER A 98 16.75 -16.99 -2.22
CA SER A 98 15.68 -16.53 -1.33
C SER A 98 16.22 -16.32 0.09
N LEU A 99 16.10 -15.08 0.58
CA LEU A 99 16.43 -14.72 1.96
C LEU A 99 15.50 -15.43 2.96
N GLU A 100 14.23 -15.65 2.63
CA GLU A 100 13.30 -16.38 3.51
C GLU A 100 13.75 -17.82 3.80
N VAL A 101 14.31 -18.50 2.79
CA VAL A 101 14.87 -19.85 2.94
C VAL A 101 16.05 -19.83 3.92
N LEU A 102 16.91 -18.79 3.83
CA LEU A 102 18.03 -18.60 4.75
C LEU A 102 17.57 -18.21 6.15
N THR A 103 16.56 -17.35 6.30
CA THR A 103 15.96 -17.01 7.59
C THR A 103 15.38 -18.24 8.28
N ARG A 104 14.64 -19.08 7.55
CA ARG A 104 14.08 -20.34 8.07
C ARG A 104 15.19 -21.31 8.46
N HIS A 105 16.25 -21.38 7.66
CA HIS A 105 17.44 -22.18 7.92
C HIS A 105 18.19 -21.73 9.18
N LEU A 106 18.47 -20.43 9.34
CA LEU A 106 19.15 -19.85 10.51
C LEU A 106 18.37 -20.14 11.79
N LYS A 107 17.05 -19.96 11.77
CA LYS A 107 16.17 -20.26 12.92
C LYS A 107 16.19 -21.74 13.31
N LYS A 108 16.37 -22.64 12.34
CA LYS A 108 16.29 -24.09 12.56
C LYS A 108 17.64 -24.72 12.93
N LEU A 109 18.73 -24.31 12.27
CA LEU A 109 20.05 -24.94 12.39
C LEU A 109 21.08 -24.09 13.12
N HIS A 110 20.83 -22.77 13.27
CA HIS A 110 21.74 -21.84 13.97
C HIS A 110 21.05 -21.02 15.08
N PRO A 111 20.17 -21.61 15.93
CA PRO A 111 19.41 -20.84 16.92
C PRO A 111 20.28 -20.20 18.01
N GLN A 112 21.43 -20.81 18.33
CA GLN A 112 22.38 -20.31 19.33
C GLN A 112 23.18 -19.10 18.83
N ASN A 113 23.43 -19.03 17.52
CA ASN A 113 24.20 -17.95 16.91
C ASN A 113 23.37 -16.66 16.77
N ILE A 114 22.05 -16.76 16.75
CA ILE A 114 21.10 -15.64 16.54
C ILE A 114 20.46 -15.15 17.86
N GLN A 115 20.90 -15.67 19.01
CA GLN A 115 20.26 -15.44 20.32
C GLN A 115 20.52 -14.02 20.86
N HIS A 116 21.69 -13.45 20.58
CA HIS A 116 22.06 -12.09 21.02
C HIS A 116 21.32 -10.99 20.23
N SER A 117 20.87 -11.27 19.01
CA SER A 117 20.18 -10.30 18.14
C SER A 117 18.65 -10.25 18.36
N ARG A 118 18.10 -11.02 19.32
CA ARG A 118 16.66 -11.04 19.67
C ARG A 118 16.24 -10.03 20.75
N GLY A 119 17.20 -9.40 21.44
CA GLY A 119 16.95 -8.54 22.62
C GLY A 119 17.06 -7.03 22.36
N CYS A 120 17.58 -6.62 21.20
CA CYS A 120 17.63 -5.22 20.79
C CYS A 120 16.57 -4.98 19.73
N GLY A 121 15.84 -3.87 19.82
CA GLY A 121 14.72 -3.50 18.93
C GLY A 121 15.13 -3.18 17.49
N PHE A 122 15.88 -4.07 16.85
CA PHE A 122 16.29 -3.96 15.46
C PHE A 122 15.18 -4.42 14.51
N THR A 123 15.13 -3.79 13.34
CA THR A 123 14.24 -4.20 12.23
C THR A 123 14.60 -5.63 11.78
N LYS A 124 13.63 -6.32 11.19
CA LYS A 124 13.72 -7.74 10.78
C LYS A 124 14.92 -8.03 9.84
N SER A 125 15.47 -7.00 9.20
CA SER A 125 16.56 -7.04 8.21
C SER A 125 17.96 -6.96 8.84
N GLN A 126 18.12 -6.28 9.98
CA GLN A 126 19.44 -5.95 10.51
C GLN A 126 20.17 -7.15 11.12
N TRP A 127 19.48 -8.01 11.88
CA TRP A 127 20.07 -9.24 12.43
C TRP A 127 20.39 -10.29 11.35
N LEU A 128 19.72 -10.24 10.18
CA LEU A 128 20.00 -11.15 9.07
C LEU A 128 21.35 -10.85 8.41
N GLN A 129 21.72 -9.56 8.30
CA GLN A 129 23.01 -9.12 7.73
C GLN A 129 24.21 -9.58 8.57
N GLU A 130 24.04 -9.81 9.88
CA GLU A 130 25.11 -10.32 10.75
C GLU A 130 25.45 -11.80 10.47
N HIS A 131 24.48 -12.57 9.95
CA HIS A 131 24.58 -14.03 9.80
C HIS A 131 24.54 -14.52 8.35
N ILE A 132 24.33 -13.61 7.40
CA ILE A 132 24.27 -13.88 5.96
C ILE A 132 25.29 -12.99 5.24
N LEU A 133 25.94 -13.52 4.23
CA LEU A 133 26.64 -12.74 3.20
C LEU A 133 25.67 -12.59 2.04
N ASP A 134 25.06 -11.41 1.91
CA ASP A 134 24.12 -11.08 0.83
C ASP A 134 24.85 -10.50 -0.39
N ARG A 135 24.11 -10.19 -1.46
CA ARG A 135 24.62 -9.58 -2.70
C ARG A 135 25.77 -10.35 -3.36
N LEU A 136 25.80 -11.68 -3.17
CA LEU A 136 26.77 -12.55 -3.83
C LEU A 136 26.27 -12.91 -5.23
N SER A 137 27.15 -12.72 -6.21
CA SER A 137 26.91 -13.20 -7.57
C SER A 137 27.24 -14.68 -7.64
N LEU A 138 26.21 -15.50 -7.88
CA LEU A 138 26.30 -16.96 -7.94
C LEU A 138 26.06 -17.46 -9.37
N GLN A 139 26.78 -18.50 -9.80
CA GLN A 139 26.49 -19.23 -11.03
C GLN A 139 26.29 -20.72 -10.76
N THR A 140 25.43 -21.35 -11.56
CA THR A 140 25.16 -22.80 -11.53
C THR A 140 25.17 -23.37 -12.95
N TRP A 141 25.42 -24.67 -13.06
CA TRP A 141 25.27 -25.38 -14.34
C TRP A 141 23.80 -25.54 -14.74
N THR A 142 22.90 -25.86 -13.80
CA THR A 142 21.48 -26.14 -14.08
C THR A 142 20.54 -25.11 -13.47
N VAL A 143 19.32 -25.04 -14.01
CA VAL A 143 18.23 -24.21 -13.48
C VAL A 143 17.68 -24.84 -12.20
N GLY A 144 17.68 -24.08 -11.11
CA GLY A 144 17.01 -24.47 -9.85
C GLY A 144 17.89 -25.17 -8.80
N ASN A 145 19.12 -25.55 -9.13
CA ASN A 145 20.04 -26.18 -8.15
C ASN A 145 21.05 -25.19 -7.57
N ILE A 146 20.55 -24.15 -6.88
CA ILE A 146 21.39 -23.09 -6.29
C ILE A 146 22.34 -23.61 -5.19
N ARG A 147 22.06 -24.80 -4.62
CA ARG A 147 22.93 -25.43 -3.62
C ARG A 147 24.29 -25.84 -4.20
N ARG A 148 24.35 -26.13 -5.50
CA ARG A 148 25.59 -26.42 -6.24
C ARG A 148 26.10 -25.22 -7.03
N SER A 149 25.91 -24.01 -6.49
CA SER A 149 26.44 -22.77 -7.06
C SER A 149 27.83 -22.43 -6.53
N TRP A 150 28.57 -21.65 -7.31
CA TRP A 150 29.83 -21.01 -6.90
C TRP A 150 29.71 -19.50 -7.04
N THR A 151 30.48 -18.78 -6.22
CA THR A 151 30.59 -17.31 -6.26
C THR A 151 31.48 -16.88 -7.42
N VAL A 152 31.10 -15.80 -8.10
CA VAL A 152 31.88 -15.23 -9.22
C VAL A 152 32.27 -13.78 -8.94
N HIS A 153 33.50 -13.45 -9.32
CA HIS A 153 34.05 -12.10 -9.14
C HIS A 153 33.85 -11.30 -10.44
N LEU A 154 32.92 -10.34 -10.43
CA LEU A 154 32.74 -9.41 -11.55
C LEU A 154 33.97 -8.50 -11.61
N SER A 155 34.84 -8.67 -12.61
CA SER A 155 36.05 -7.86 -12.75
C SER A 155 35.69 -6.39 -13.05
N GLY A 156 35.64 -5.62 -11.97
CA GLY A 156 35.40 -4.18 -11.92
C GLY A 156 35.42 -3.72 -10.45
N GLY A 157 36.56 -3.94 -9.78
CA GLY A 157 36.81 -3.57 -8.38
C GLY A 157 37.58 -4.66 -7.63
N GLN A 158 38.83 -4.39 -7.24
CA GLN A 158 39.68 -5.32 -6.47
C GLN A 158 39.07 -5.71 -5.12
N PRO A 159 39.38 -6.91 -4.59
CA PRO A 159 39.20 -7.20 -3.17
C PRO A 159 40.29 -6.46 -2.37
N GLN A 160 39.92 -5.49 -1.56
CA GLN A 160 40.81 -4.93 -0.54
C GLN A 160 40.17 -5.09 0.85
N GLY A 161 40.82 -5.92 1.67
CA GLY A 161 40.72 -5.79 3.10
C GLY A 161 41.43 -4.53 3.58
N LEU A 162 40.89 -3.96 4.65
CA LEU A 162 41.50 -3.03 5.61
C LEU A 162 42.08 -1.68 5.11
N HIS A 163 41.29 -0.63 5.38
CA HIS A 163 41.64 0.78 5.65
C HIS A 163 42.14 1.75 4.54
N LYS A 164 41.34 2.83 4.45
CA LYS A 164 41.63 4.28 4.27
C LYS A 164 41.41 4.93 2.88
N PRO A 165 40.89 6.18 2.87
CA PRO A 165 40.17 6.77 1.75
C PRO A 165 41.08 7.60 0.84
N ALA A 166 40.83 7.55 -0.48
CA ALA A 166 41.17 8.62 -1.42
C ALA A 166 40.47 8.40 -2.79
N THR A 167 39.48 9.25 -3.09
CA THR A 167 39.33 10.12 -4.31
C THR A 167 39.89 9.66 -5.68
N ILE A 168 39.31 9.92 -6.87
CA ILE A 168 37.99 10.35 -7.38
C ILE A 168 37.92 10.16 -8.94
N TYR A 169 36.71 10.26 -9.53
CA TYR A 169 36.29 10.54 -10.95
C TYR A 169 36.15 9.34 -11.91
N GLN A 170 35.08 9.16 -12.71
CA GLN A 170 34.17 10.08 -13.41
C GLN A 170 32.78 9.43 -13.64
N ALA A 171 31.70 10.21 -13.58
CA ALA A 171 30.34 9.76 -13.94
C ALA A 171 30.09 9.86 -15.48
N PRO A 172 29.37 8.91 -16.09
CA PRO A 172 29.09 8.88 -17.53
C PRO A 172 28.46 10.17 -18.08
N GLU A 173 28.88 10.56 -19.27
CA GLU A 173 28.58 11.83 -19.96
C GLU A 173 27.07 12.13 -20.09
N ALA A 174 26.23 11.09 -20.24
CA ALA A 174 24.78 11.23 -20.32
C ALA A 174 24.15 11.78 -19.03
N ILE A 175 24.71 11.42 -17.86
CA ILE A 175 24.25 11.92 -16.56
C ILE A 175 24.67 13.39 -16.40
N GLN A 176 25.86 13.77 -16.90
CA GLN A 176 26.31 15.16 -16.85
C GLN A 176 25.46 16.09 -17.73
N ILE A 177 25.01 15.62 -18.90
CA ILE A 177 24.13 16.38 -19.80
C ILE A 177 22.77 16.60 -19.15
N PHE A 178 22.14 15.53 -18.65
CA PHE A 178 20.84 15.61 -17.99
C PHE A 178 20.86 16.52 -16.74
N THR A 179 21.95 16.49 -15.98
CA THR A 179 22.11 17.33 -14.79
C THR A 179 22.35 18.79 -15.12
N LYS A 180 23.06 19.08 -16.24
CA LYS A 180 23.21 20.45 -16.75
C LYS A 180 21.87 21.02 -17.23
N GLU A 181 21.04 20.22 -17.88
CA GLU A 181 19.69 20.64 -18.33
C GLU A 181 18.77 20.94 -17.15
N LEU A 182 18.72 20.05 -16.16
CA LEU A 182 17.94 20.24 -14.92
C LEU A 182 18.33 21.52 -14.19
N TYR A 183 19.63 21.79 -14.13
CA TYR A 183 20.14 22.93 -13.40
C TYR A 183 20.00 24.26 -14.15
N ALA A 184 20.15 24.26 -15.48
CA ALA A 184 19.82 25.43 -16.29
C ALA A 184 18.34 25.82 -16.14
N ARG A 185 17.46 24.82 -16.02
CA ARG A 185 16.02 25.01 -15.78
C ARG A 185 15.73 25.59 -14.39
N GLU A 186 16.45 25.12 -13.36
CA GLU A 186 16.35 25.63 -11.99
C GLU A 186 16.86 27.09 -11.87
N GLN A 187 17.96 27.42 -12.56
CA GLN A 187 18.51 28.79 -12.63
C GLN A 187 17.55 29.77 -13.33
N GLN A 188 16.87 29.33 -14.39
CA GLN A 188 15.81 30.11 -15.04
C GLN A 188 14.61 30.34 -14.10
N TYR A 189 14.30 29.36 -13.26
CA TYR A 189 13.22 29.46 -12.27
C TYR A 189 13.57 30.44 -11.13
N LEU A 190 14.81 30.42 -10.64
CA LEU A 190 15.30 31.30 -9.57
C LEU A 190 15.52 32.74 -10.03
N SER A 191 15.98 32.95 -11.27
CA SER A 191 16.11 34.29 -11.87
C SER A 191 14.76 34.96 -12.14
N GLN A 192 13.72 34.18 -12.48
CA GLN A 192 12.34 34.68 -12.60
C GLN A 192 11.70 35.04 -11.25
N GLN A 193 12.19 34.50 -10.12
CA GLN A 193 11.73 34.87 -8.77
C GLN A 193 12.35 36.16 -8.22
N GLN A 194 13.54 36.57 -8.69
CA GLN A 194 14.23 37.75 -8.15
C GLN A 194 13.89 39.06 -8.88
N VAL A 195 13.33 39.00 -10.09
CA VAL A 195 12.96 40.20 -10.87
C VAL A 195 11.45 40.25 -11.08
N GLY A 196 10.72 40.73 -10.07
CA GLY A 196 9.34 41.18 -10.24
C GLY A 196 8.37 40.67 -9.18
N GLY A 197 8.05 41.54 -8.22
CA GLY A 197 6.85 41.39 -7.42
C GLY A 197 5.60 41.49 -8.30
N ASN A 198 4.99 40.36 -8.61
CA ASN A 198 3.55 40.12 -8.74
C ASN A 198 3.33 38.65 -9.12
N LEU A 199 2.53 37.94 -8.31
CA LEU A 199 2.21 36.52 -8.45
C LEU A 199 1.63 36.18 -9.84
N PRO A 200 1.99 35.00 -10.36
CA PRO A 200 0.98 33.96 -10.61
C PRO A 200 1.31 32.64 -9.90
N GLN A 201 0.25 31.92 -9.54
CA GLN A 201 0.25 30.62 -8.85
C GLN A 201 1.18 29.57 -9.52
N PRO A 202 1.81 28.67 -8.73
CA PRO A 202 2.59 27.57 -9.30
C PRO A 202 1.64 26.51 -9.86
N THR A 203 1.46 26.51 -11.18
CA THR A 203 0.95 25.35 -11.91
C THR A 203 2.07 24.29 -11.97
N CYS A 204 1.88 23.17 -11.27
CA CYS A 204 2.64 21.95 -11.50
C CYS A 204 2.49 21.53 -12.97
N GLN A 205 3.54 21.64 -13.77
CA GLN A 205 3.55 21.05 -15.10
C GLN A 205 3.90 19.57 -15.00
N PRO A 206 3.03 18.66 -15.50
CA PRO A 206 3.26 17.22 -15.45
C PRO A 206 4.38 16.81 -16.40
N THR A 207 5.23 15.88 -15.94
CA THR A 207 6.40 15.35 -16.66
C THR A 207 6.05 14.48 -17.88
N SER A 208 4.76 14.19 -18.14
CA SER A 208 4.27 13.64 -19.40
C SER A 208 2.83 14.10 -19.70
N ALA A 209 2.44 14.14 -20.99
CA ALA A 209 1.08 14.51 -21.42
C ALA A 209 0.00 13.54 -20.90
N THR A 210 0.36 12.28 -20.65
CA THR A 210 -0.47 11.23 -20.06
C THR A 210 -0.74 11.49 -18.57
N ASP A 211 0.28 11.83 -17.78
CA ASP A 211 0.12 12.18 -16.36
C ASP A 211 -0.73 13.43 -16.17
N ALA A 212 -0.56 14.43 -17.05
CA ALA A 212 -1.41 15.62 -17.08
C ALA A 212 -2.88 15.28 -17.29
N THR A 213 -3.17 14.40 -18.25
CA THR A 213 -4.54 14.05 -18.64
C THR A 213 -5.22 13.17 -17.59
N LEU A 214 -4.49 12.24 -16.96
CA LEU A 214 -5.01 11.39 -15.89
C LEU A 214 -5.34 12.18 -14.63
N LEU A 215 -4.42 13.05 -14.18
CA LEU A 215 -4.68 13.96 -13.07
C LEU A 215 -5.83 14.91 -13.40
N THR A 216 -5.94 15.39 -14.64
CA THR A 216 -7.06 16.23 -15.09
C THR A 216 -8.41 15.49 -15.02
N ASN A 217 -8.47 14.22 -15.43
CA ASN A 217 -9.70 13.43 -15.40
C ASN A 217 -10.12 13.01 -13.98
N TRP A 218 -9.15 12.69 -13.13
CA TRP A 218 -9.38 12.42 -11.71
C TRP A 218 -9.88 13.68 -11.00
N MET A 219 -9.20 14.82 -11.19
CA MET A 219 -9.59 16.10 -10.60
C MET A 219 -10.94 16.59 -11.12
N ARG A 220 -11.29 16.28 -12.38
CA ARG A 220 -12.64 16.55 -12.92
C ARG A 220 -13.72 15.69 -12.25
N ARG A 221 -13.48 14.39 -12.03
CA ARG A 221 -14.47 13.49 -11.40
C ARG A 221 -14.67 13.79 -9.92
N THR A 222 -13.60 14.07 -9.19
CA THR A 222 -13.67 14.37 -7.76
C THR A 222 -14.08 15.83 -7.51
N GLY A 223 -13.69 16.74 -8.41
CA GLY A 223 -13.88 18.18 -8.29
C GLY A 223 -13.23 18.77 -7.05
N TRP A 224 -12.12 18.19 -6.58
CA TRP A 224 -11.46 18.62 -5.34
C TRP A 224 -10.87 20.02 -5.46
N GLU A 225 -10.35 20.40 -6.62
CA GLU A 225 -9.86 21.77 -6.86
C GLU A 225 -10.91 22.83 -6.57
N GLU A 226 -12.14 22.63 -7.06
CA GLU A 226 -13.27 23.54 -6.79
C GLU A 226 -13.68 23.49 -5.31
N THR A 227 -13.78 22.28 -4.76
CA THR A 227 -14.22 22.03 -3.37
C THR A 227 -13.31 22.73 -2.36
N PHE A 228 -12.01 22.77 -2.63
CA PHE A 228 -10.99 23.26 -1.71
C PHE A 228 -10.25 24.51 -2.22
N ARG A 229 -10.82 25.26 -3.18
CA ARG A 229 -10.19 26.46 -3.75
C ARG A 229 -10.01 27.57 -2.72
N ASN A 230 -11.04 27.81 -1.91
CA ASN A 230 -11.11 28.91 -0.95
C ASN A 230 -11.17 28.41 0.50
N THR A 231 -10.58 27.24 0.73
CA THR A 231 -10.63 26.52 2.00
C THR A 231 -9.25 26.51 2.65
N GLN A 232 -9.19 26.75 3.95
CA GLN A 232 -7.98 26.59 4.75
C GLN A 232 -7.73 25.10 4.96
N ARG A 233 -6.85 24.52 4.13
CA ARG A 233 -6.67 23.06 4.01
C ARG A 233 -5.99 22.44 5.23
N ASP A 234 -5.03 23.16 5.81
CA ASP A 234 -4.40 22.86 7.09
C ASP A 234 -5.43 22.73 8.22
N LEU A 235 -6.38 23.65 8.32
CA LEU A 235 -7.45 23.61 9.33
C LEU A 235 -8.34 22.37 9.20
N ILE A 236 -8.80 22.04 7.99
CA ILE A 236 -9.66 20.85 7.78
C ILE A 236 -8.92 19.54 8.04
N ILE A 237 -7.61 19.49 7.75
CA ILE A 237 -6.74 18.37 8.10
C ILE A 237 -6.59 18.27 9.63
N ALA A 238 -6.32 19.38 10.31
CA ALA A 238 -6.17 19.42 11.77
C ALA A 238 -7.47 18.98 12.47
N MET A 239 -8.63 19.41 11.97
CA MET A 239 -9.93 18.99 12.50
C MET A 239 -10.18 17.49 12.40
N ALA A 240 -9.50 16.77 11.52
CA ALA A 240 -9.64 15.32 11.37
C ALA A 240 -8.73 14.50 12.31
N GLN A 241 -7.84 15.12 13.09
CA GLN A 241 -6.93 14.39 13.98
C GLN A 241 -7.67 13.68 15.12
N CYS A 242 -7.21 12.52 15.59
CA CYS A 242 -7.83 11.91 16.77
C CYS A 242 -7.30 12.57 18.06
N PRO A 243 -8.07 12.59 19.17
CA PRO A 243 -7.58 13.09 20.44
C PRO A 243 -6.36 12.31 20.95
N LEU A 244 -5.37 13.02 21.50
CA LEU A 244 -4.17 12.42 22.10
C LEU A 244 -4.50 11.69 23.41
N LYS A 245 -3.77 10.61 23.69
CA LYS A 245 -4.02 9.71 24.83
C LYS A 245 -3.66 10.30 26.20
N ASP A 246 -2.56 11.03 26.30
CA ASP A 246 -1.98 11.47 27.57
C ASP A 246 -2.19 12.97 27.74
N ASN A 247 -3.06 13.35 28.70
CA ASN A 247 -3.45 14.73 28.98
C ASN A 247 -3.87 15.50 27.73
N SER A 248 -5.09 15.25 27.26
CA SER A 248 -5.79 16.00 26.21
C SER A 248 -5.93 17.47 26.61
N GLY A 249 -4.85 18.23 26.48
CA GLY A 249 -4.89 19.67 26.38
C GLY A 249 -5.72 20.08 25.16
N PRO A 250 -6.02 21.37 25.01
CA PRO A 250 -6.71 21.84 23.82
C PRO A 250 -5.92 21.48 22.56
N LEU A 251 -6.61 20.99 21.52
CA LEU A 251 -6.00 20.73 20.22
C LEU A 251 -5.89 22.04 19.44
N TRP A 252 -4.69 22.39 19.00
CA TRP A 252 -4.50 23.53 18.10
C TRP A 252 -4.95 23.15 16.69
N LEU A 253 -5.82 23.97 16.09
CA LEU A 253 -6.40 23.72 14.77
C LEU A 253 -5.76 24.59 13.69
N ALA A 254 -5.70 25.90 13.92
CA ALA A 254 -5.08 26.87 13.02
C ALA A 254 -4.93 28.23 13.70
N ASN A 255 -4.18 29.15 13.10
CA ASN A 255 -4.23 30.57 13.46
C ASN A 255 -5.18 31.31 12.50
N TYR A 256 -6.03 32.19 13.05
CA TYR A 256 -6.93 33.05 12.29
C TYR A 256 -6.99 34.45 12.92
N LYS A 257 -6.64 35.48 12.15
CA LYS A 257 -6.56 36.88 12.62
C LYS A 257 -5.74 37.04 13.91
N ASP A 258 -4.57 36.39 13.94
CA ASP A 258 -3.66 36.38 15.09
C ASP A 258 -4.21 35.72 16.37
N GLU A 259 -5.36 35.04 16.28
CA GLU A 259 -5.91 34.21 17.35
C GLU A 259 -5.76 32.73 17.02
N ALA A 260 -5.44 31.92 18.03
CA ALA A 260 -5.38 30.47 17.88
C ALA A 260 -6.79 29.88 17.92
N LEU A 261 -7.21 29.26 16.81
CA LEU A 261 -8.38 28.39 16.79
C LEU A 261 -7.99 27.06 17.44
N ILE A 262 -8.69 26.73 18.53
CA ILE A 262 -8.45 25.52 19.30
C ILE A 262 -9.75 24.73 19.48
N SER A 263 -9.64 23.41 19.51
CA SER A 263 -10.66 22.56 20.11
C SER A 263 -10.40 22.50 21.61
N SER A 264 -11.43 22.75 22.42
CA SER A 264 -11.25 22.88 23.87
C SER A 264 -10.81 21.56 24.49
N GLN A 265 -10.14 21.63 25.65
CA GLN A 265 -9.79 20.43 26.40
C GLN A 265 -11.02 19.57 26.73
N GLU A 266 -12.15 20.20 27.10
CA GLU A 266 -13.41 19.50 27.38
C GLU A 266 -13.95 18.76 26.14
N ASP A 267 -13.88 19.40 24.97
CA ASP A 267 -14.31 18.82 23.70
C ASP A 267 -13.44 17.62 23.33
N GLU A 268 -12.13 17.72 23.51
CA GLU A 268 -11.19 16.62 23.22
C GLU A 268 -11.37 15.43 24.16
N HIS A 269 -11.67 15.66 25.45
CA HIS A 269 -12.01 14.58 26.38
C HIS A 269 -13.31 13.86 25.97
N LYS A 270 -14.34 14.61 25.60
CA LYS A 270 -15.61 14.04 25.16
C LYS A 270 -15.46 13.29 23.84
N LEU A 271 -14.69 13.82 22.90
CA LEU A 271 -14.30 13.11 21.68
C LEU A 271 -13.56 11.81 21.98
N ALA A 272 -12.62 11.80 22.94
CA ALA A 272 -11.92 10.57 23.33
C ALA A 272 -12.88 9.50 23.86
N ARG A 273 -13.89 9.90 24.66
CA ARG A 273 -14.96 9.01 25.12
C ARG A 273 -15.80 8.45 23.97
N ILE A 274 -16.15 9.29 22.99
CA ILE A 274 -16.86 8.86 21.77
C ILE A 274 -16.00 7.86 20.97
N MET A 275 -14.69 8.10 20.84
CA MET A 275 -13.78 7.21 20.11
C MET A 275 -13.64 5.84 20.80
N ALA A 276 -13.62 5.82 22.14
CA ALA A 276 -13.62 4.59 22.91
C ALA A 276 -14.95 3.81 22.76
N ALA A 277 -16.09 4.52 22.73
CA ALA A 277 -17.38 3.90 22.45
C ALA A 277 -17.47 3.35 21.02
N PHE A 278 -16.88 4.04 20.04
CA PHE A 278 -16.78 3.58 18.66
C PHE A 278 -15.96 2.28 18.53
N ASP A 279 -14.87 2.13 19.29
CA ASP A 279 -14.10 0.88 19.29
C ASP A 279 -14.94 -0.31 19.79
N ARG A 280 -15.70 -0.12 20.88
CA ARG A 280 -16.60 -1.16 21.42
C ARG A 280 -17.74 -1.47 20.44
N LEU A 281 -18.28 -0.44 19.78
CA LEU A 281 -19.25 -0.63 18.70
C LEU A 281 -18.68 -1.48 17.56
N PHE A 282 -17.43 -1.24 17.15
CA PHE A 282 -16.80 -2.03 16.09
C PHE A 282 -16.58 -3.49 16.48
N GLU A 283 -16.25 -3.78 17.75
CA GLU A 283 -16.22 -5.17 18.23
C GLU A 283 -17.58 -5.85 18.11
N ARG A 284 -18.66 -5.11 18.42
CA ARG A 284 -20.02 -5.61 18.27
C ARG A 284 -20.41 -5.84 16.80
N CYS A 285 -20.05 -4.92 15.91
CA CYS A 285 -20.23 -5.10 14.45
C CYS A 285 -19.52 -6.37 13.95
N ASN A 286 -18.28 -6.59 14.41
CA ASN A 286 -17.51 -7.79 14.08
C ASN A 286 -18.22 -9.06 14.57
N ASP A 287 -18.77 -9.05 15.79
CA ASP A 287 -19.54 -10.18 16.33
C ASP A 287 -20.79 -10.47 15.49
N THR A 288 -21.54 -9.44 15.07
CA THR A 288 -22.70 -9.60 14.19
C THR A 288 -22.31 -10.24 12.86
N ILE A 289 -21.20 -9.86 12.24
CA ILE A 289 -20.73 -10.49 11.00
C ILE A 289 -20.32 -11.94 11.21
N LYS A 290 -19.59 -12.26 12.28
CA LYS A 290 -19.20 -13.65 12.62
C LYS A 290 -20.41 -14.57 12.76
N HIS A 291 -21.53 -14.02 13.25
CA HIS A 291 -22.78 -14.74 13.44
C HIS A 291 -23.78 -14.55 12.29
N THR A 292 -23.37 -14.03 11.13
CA THR A 292 -24.23 -13.86 9.96
C THR A 292 -23.92 -14.89 8.88
N ASP A 293 -24.96 -15.54 8.37
CA ASP A 293 -24.85 -16.55 7.33
C ASP A 293 -24.15 -16.03 6.05
N ILE A 294 -23.46 -16.94 5.36
CA ILE A 294 -22.74 -16.66 4.12
C ILE A 294 -23.66 -15.99 3.08
N SER A 295 -24.92 -16.43 2.99
CA SER A 295 -25.89 -15.92 2.02
C SER A 295 -26.13 -14.42 2.22
N LEU A 296 -26.37 -13.99 3.46
CA LEU A 296 -26.56 -12.57 3.78
C LEU A 296 -25.27 -11.77 3.59
N ARG A 297 -24.11 -12.32 3.96
CA ARG A 297 -22.81 -11.65 3.75
C ARG A 297 -22.47 -11.45 2.28
N ARG A 298 -22.92 -12.33 1.37
CA ARG A 298 -22.79 -12.13 -0.08
C ARG A 298 -23.66 -10.98 -0.59
N TRP A 299 -24.86 -10.81 -0.04
CA TRP A 299 -25.71 -9.65 -0.32
C TRP A 299 -25.09 -8.36 0.25
N LEU A 300 -24.55 -8.39 1.46
CA LEU A 300 -23.86 -7.26 2.08
C LEU A 300 -22.67 -6.75 1.24
N ARG A 301 -21.89 -7.67 0.66
CA ARG A 301 -20.77 -7.34 -0.24
C ARG A 301 -21.23 -6.86 -1.62
N GLY A 302 -22.41 -7.29 -2.07
CA GLY A 302 -22.93 -7.00 -3.40
C GLY A 302 -23.22 -5.52 -3.64
N ILE A 303 -22.67 -4.99 -4.73
CA ILE A 303 -22.89 -3.60 -5.19
C ILE A 303 -24.12 -3.46 -6.10
N TYR A 304 -24.70 -4.57 -6.56
CA TYR A 304 -25.84 -4.57 -7.50
C TYR A 304 -27.16 -4.86 -6.76
N PRO A 305 -28.27 -4.18 -7.12
CA PRO A 305 -29.53 -4.28 -6.37
C PRO A 305 -30.25 -5.64 -6.53
N ASP A 306 -29.99 -6.35 -7.62
CA ASP A 306 -30.74 -7.52 -8.07
C ASP A 306 -30.00 -8.86 -7.82
N ARG A 307 -28.69 -8.81 -7.53
CA ARG A 307 -27.86 -10.00 -7.40
C ARG A 307 -26.85 -9.92 -6.23
N PRO A 308 -26.57 -11.04 -5.54
CA PRO A 308 -25.51 -11.09 -4.53
C PRO A 308 -24.13 -11.14 -5.17
N TYR A 309 -23.08 -10.82 -4.40
CA TYR A 309 -21.71 -11.04 -4.86
C TYR A 309 -21.32 -12.53 -4.85
N LYS A 310 -20.28 -12.89 -5.62
CA LYS A 310 -19.76 -14.27 -5.68
C LYS A 310 -19.18 -14.73 -4.33
N ARG A 311 -18.39 -13.87 -3.68
CA ARG A 311 -17.77 -14.13 -2.36
C ARG A 311 -18.55 -13.42 -1.23
N PRO A 312 -18.55 -13.94 0.00
CA PRO A 312 -19.13 -13.23 1.13
C PRO A 312 -18.31 -11.97 1.49
N PHE A 313 -18.95 -11.06 2.22
CA PHE A 313 -18.24 -10.08 3.04
C PHE A 313 -17.47 -10.80 4.14
N GLU A 314 -16.20 -10.45 4.31
CA GLU A 314 -15.29 -11.05 5.30
C GLU A 314 -14.67 -9.94 6.15
N LEU A 315 -14.43 -10.27 7.42
CA LEU A 315 -13.73 -9.37 8.32
C LEU A 315 -12.26 -9.30 7.92
N VAL A 316 -11.67 -8.11 8.04
CA VAL A 316 -10.24 -7.91 7.81
C VAL A 316 -9.44 -8.79 8.78
N VAL A 317 -8.56 -9.63 8.24
CA VAL A 317 -7.78 -10.61 9.03
C VAL A 317 -6.54 -9.97 9.66
N LYS A 318 -5.90 -9.02 8.96
CA LYS A 318 -4.69 -8.34 9.43
C LYS A 318 -5.07 -7.26 10.47
N PRO A 319 -4.59 -7.36 11.73
CA PRO A 319 -4.94 -6.38 12.77
C PRO A 319 -4.52 -4.94 12.43
N GLY A 320 -3.39 -4.75 11.74
CA GLY A 320 -2.93 -3.43 11.29
C GLY A 320 -3.89 -2.77 10.30
N THR A 321 -4.39 -3.52 9.32
CA THR A 321 -5.36 -3.01 8.33
C THR A 321 -6.70 -2.68 8.99
N GLU A 322 -7.20 -3.56 9.87
CA GLU A 322 -8.44 -3.29 10.61
C GLU A 322 -8.32 -2.00 11.45
N ARG A 323 -7.18 -1.83 12.11
CA ARG A 323 -6.89 -0.65 12.91
C ARG A 323 -6.85 0.63 12.08
N ARG A 324 -6.22 0.60 10.90
CA ARG A 324 -6.21 1.73 9.95
C ARG A 324 -7.62 2.11 9.51
N TYR A 325 -8.48 1.11 9.25
CA TYR A 325 -9.85 1.35 8.81
C TYR A 325 -10.68 2.02 9.92
N ARG A 326 -10.60 1.49 11.15
CA ARG A 326 -11.23 2.12 12.33
C ARG A 326 -10.75 3.55 12.54
N GLN A 327 -9.43 3.76 12.50
CA GLN A 327 -8.84 5.09 12.69
C GLN A 327 -9.38 6.09 11.69
N ARG A 328 -9.51 5.70 10.42
CA ARG A 328 -9.99 6.60 9.36
C ARG A 328 -11.44 7.02 9.57
N PHE A 329 -12.29 6.13 10.08
CA PHE A 329 -13.67 6.47 10.44
C PHE A 329 -13.73 7.34 11.71
N LYS A 330 -12.87 7.09 12.71
CA LYS A 330 -12.70 7.96 13.89
C LYS A 330 -12.32 9.39 13.51
N LYS A 331 -11.39 9.54 12.55
CA LYS A 331 -11.03 10.85 11.98
C LYS A 331 -12.25 11.57 11.37
N CYS A 332 -13.18 10.84 10.76
CA CYS A 332 -14.44 11.39 10.24
C CYS A 332 -15.33 11.94 11.36
N LEU A 333 -15.48 11.19 12.46
CA LEU A 333 -16.28 11.61 13.62
C LEU A 333 -15.69 12.87 14.26
N CYS A 334 -14.37 12.89 14.47
CA CYS A 334 -13.66 14.06 15.01
C CYS A 334 -13.84 15.27 14.10
N PHE A 335 -13.68 15.09 12.79
CA PHE A 335 -13.86 16.15 11.80
C PHE A 335 -15.27 16.77 11.86
N TRP A 336 -16.34 15.97 11.92
CA TRP A 336 -17.71 16.49 11.98
C TRP A 336 -17.98 17.27 13.26
N VAL A 337 -17.62 16.69 14.41
CA VAL A 337 -17.83 17.32 15.71
C VAL A 337 -17.08 18.64 15.77
N ARG A 338 -15.79 18.68 15.41
CA ARG A 338 -15.00 19.92 15.46
C ARG A 338 -15.51 20.96 14.48
N LEU A 339 -15.94 20.55 13.29
CA LEU A 339 -16.60 21.45 12.34
C LEU A 339 -17.88 22.05 12.95
N TRP A 340 -18.68 21.28 13.69
CA TRP A 340 -19.88 21.78 14.36
C TRP A 340 -19.59 22.71 15.53
N ARG A 341 -18.54 22.42 16.31
CA ARG A 341 -18.11 23.23 17.46
C ARG A 341 -17.51 24.56 17.06
N LEU A 342 -17.00 24.70 15.84
CA LEU A 342 -16.59 25.99 15.28
C LEU A 342 -17.79 26.87 14.94
N SER A 343 -17.61 28.19 15.06
CA SER A 343 -18.71 29.13 14.77
C SER A 343 -19.17 29.01 13.29
N PRO A 344 -20.49 29.14 13.01
CA PRO A 344 -21.02 29.05 11.65
C PRO A 344 -20.41 30.07 10.67
N THR A 345 -19.93 31.20 11.18
CA THR A 345 -19.23 32.23 10.40
C THR A 345 -17.83 31.78 10.00
N LEU A 346 -17.07 31.17 10.91
CA LEU A 346 -15.74 30.65 10.64
C LEU A 346 -15.79 29.45 9.69
N THR A 347 -16.70 28.51 9.91
CA THR A 347 -16.85 27.33 9.03
C THR A 347 -17.22 27.71 7.60
N ARG A 348 -18.10 28.70 7.41
CA ARG A 348 -18.39 29.24 6.07
C ARG A 348 -17.18 29.90 5.43
N HIS A 349 -16.40 30.67 6.19
CA HIS A 349 -15.29 31.44 5.65
C HIS A 349 -14.03 30.61 5.40
N LEU A 350 -13.67 29.73 6.33
CA LEU A 350 -12.44 28.97 6.33
C LEU A 350 -12.61 27.56 5.76
N CYS A 351 -13.75 26.91 5.99
CA CYS A 351 -13.99 25.55 5.52
C CYS A 351 -14.78 25.49 4.21
N GLN A 352 -15.37 26.62 3.77
CA GLN A 352 -16.37 26.70 2.69
C GLN A 352 -17.50 25.67 2.85
N ARG A 353 -17.78 25.29 4.09
CA ARG A 353 -18.71 24.20 4.42
C ARG A 353 -19.47 24.54 5.69
N THR A 354 -20.78 24.34 5.64
CA THR A 354 -21.67 24.48 6.80
C THR A 354 -22.54 23.25 6.94
N LEU A 355 -22.97 22.96 8.16
CA LEU A 355 -23.83 21.82 8.46
C LEU A 355 -25.30 22.17 8.21
N SER A 356 -26.00 21.25 7.54
CA SER A 356 -27.46 21.30 7.36
C SER A 356 -28.19 21.15 8.69
N LYS A 357 -29.47 21.49 8.72
CA LYS A 357 -30.29 21.34 9.94
C LYS A 357 -30.33 19.89 10.44
N PRO A 358 -30.58 18.86 9.59
CA PRO A 358 -30.51 17.46 10.02
C PRO A 358 -29.14 17.06 10.58
N GLN A 359 -28.04 17.50 9.95
CA GLN A 359 -26.68 17.20 10.41
C GLN A 359 -26.41 17.79 11.81
N ARG A 360 -26.85 19.02 12.05
CA ARG A 360 -26.75 19.66 13.38
C ARG A 360 -27.56 18.91 14.43
N MET A 361 -28.82 18.58 14.11
CA MET A 361 -29.68 17.83 15.04
C MET A 361 -29.10 16.45 15.39
N ALA A 362 -28.51 15.75 14.42
CA ALA A 362 -27.84 14.47 14.68
C ALA A 362 -26.63 14.62 15.59
N LEU A 363 -25.84 15.68 15.41
CA LEU A 363 -24.70 15.99 16.28
C LEU A 363 -25.14 16.43 17.68
N GLU A 364 -26.18 17.25 17.81
CA GLU A 364 -26.79 17.64 19.09
C GLU A 364 -27.29 16.40 19.84
N THR A 365 -27.98 15.49 19.15
CA THR A 365 -28.46 14.22 19.74
C THR A 365 -27.30 13.37 20.26
N LEU A 366 -26.19 13.28 19.51
CA LEU A 366 -25.00 12.57 19.98
C LEU A 366 -24.33 13.31 21.14
N TRP A 367 -24.11 14.61 21.01
CA TRP A 367 -23.22 15.39 21.86
C TRP A 367 -23.86 15.78 23.19
N ASP A 368 -25.12 16.20 23.18
CA ASP A 368 -25.79 16.75 24.36
C ASP A 368 -26.39 15.67 25.25
N ASP A 369 -26.17 14.39 24.92
CA ASP A 369 -26.64 13.28 25.75
C ASP A 369 -25.92 13.24 27.11
N SER A 370 -26.72 13.14 28.17
CA SER A 370 -26.26 13.06 29.56
C SER A 370 -25.35 11.86 29.86
N LEU A 371 -25.33 10.84 29.00
CA LEU A 371 -24.44 9.68 29.15
C LEU A 371 -22.96 10.05 29.17
N TRP A 372 -22.57 11.13 28.49
CA TRP A 372 -21.16 11.53 28.42
C TRP A 372 -20.63 12.15 29.71
N GLU A 373 -21.52 12.58 30.61
CA GLU A 373 -21.19 13.13 31.92
C GLU A 373 -21.01 12.04 32.99
N GLN A 374 -21.42 10.80 32.68
CA GLN A 374 -21.29 9.67 33.59
C GLN A 374 -19.87 9.11 33.55
N TYR A 375 -19.24 9.06 34.73
CA TYR A 375 -17.92 8.47 34.95
C TYR A 375 -18.03 6.94 34.85
N ASP A 376 -17.44 6.32 33.84
CA ASP A 376 -17.47 4.87 33.65
C ASP A 376 -16.19 4.21 34.20
N SER A 377 -16.33 3.07 34.87
CA SER A 377 -15.20 2.22 35.27
C SER A 377 -14.40 1.64 34.08
N PHE A 378 -14.96 1.73 32.87
CA PHE A 378 -14.34 1.38 31.59
C PHE A 378 -13.37 2.45 31.06
N GLU A 379 -13.21 3.59 31.73
CA GLU A 379 -12.22 4.63 31.37
C GLU A 379 -10.75 4.15 31.50
N ASN A 380 -10.52 2.93 31.99
CA ASN A 380 -9.21 2.27 32.02
C ASN A 380 -8.87 1.44 30.76
N ILE A 381 -9.67 1.46 29.69
CA ILE A 381 -9.29 0.77 28.45
C ILE A 381 -8.11 1.51 27.81
N PRO A 382 -6.92 0.89 27.66
CA PRO A 382 -5.84 1.51 26.92
C PRO A 382 -6.30 1.65 25.47
N LEU A 383 -6.53 2.89 25.02
CA LEU A 383 -6.56 3.20 23.60
C LEU A 383 -5.28 2.57 22.99
N LEU A 384 -5.35 1.92 21.84
CA LEU A 384 -4.16 1.32 21.21
C LEU A 384 -3.20 2.43 20.74
N ASN A 385 -1.87 2.22 20.81
CA ASN A 385 -0.81 3.21 20.47
C ASN A 385 -0.90 3.73 19.04
N GLU A 386 -1.16 5.01 18.83
CA GLU A 386 -0.97 5.66 17.52
C GLU A 386 0.53 5.65 17.21
N ASP A 387 1.00 4.50 16.73
CA ASP A 387 2.12 4.50 15.82
C ASP A 387 1.54 5.06 14.53
N GLU A 388 1.91 6.29 14.18
CA GLU A 388 1.88 6.75 12.80
C GLU A 388 2.87 5.86 12.04
N GLY A 389 2.49 4.60 11.84
CA GLY A 389 3.18 3.70 10.95
C GLY A 389 3.22 4.40 9.61
N GLU A 390 4.44 4.68 9.17
CA GLU A 390 4.79 5.31 7.91
C GLU A 390 3.87 4.80 6.80
N ASP A 391 3.49 5.71 5.91
CA ASP A 391 2.73 5.46 4.69
C ASP A 391 3.50 4.50 3.76
N GLU A 392 3.68 3.24 4.16
CA GLU A 392 3.96 2.16 3.25
C GLU A 392 2.62 1.82 2.58
N ASP A 393 2.47 2.38 1.39
CA ASP A 393 1.51 1.95 0.37
C ASP A 393 1.85 0.49 -0.02
N GLU A 394 1.61 -0.45 0.90
CA GLU A 394 1.34 -1.83 0.53
C GLU A 394 -0.02 -1.79 -0.18
N GLY A 395 0.03 -1.59 -1.50
CA GLY A 395 -1.09 -1.88 -2.38
C GLY A 395 -1.53 -3.31 -2.12
N GLU A 396 -2.54 -3.48 -1.27
CA GLU A 396 -3.28 -4.73 -1.18
C GLU A 396 -4.03 -4.89 -2.51
N ASP A 397 -3.33 -5.50 -3.47
CA ASP A 397 -3.89 -6.15 -4.64
C ASP A 397 -4.80 -7.28 -4.15
N ASP A 398 -6.05 -6.94 -3.85
CA ASP A 398 -7.12 -7.91 -3.64
C ASP A 398 -8.49 -7.34 -4.02
N GLU A 399 -8.56 -6.54 -5.09
CA GLU A 399 -9.82 -6.33 -5.81
C GLU A 399 -9.65 -6.61 -7.30
N ASP A 400 -9.57 -7.92 -7.58
CA ASP A 400 -9.64 -8.52 -8.90
C ASP A 400 -10.88 -8.04 -9.67
N ASN A 401 -10.57 -7.27 -10.71
CA ASN A 401 -10.99 -7.52 -12.08
C ASN A 401 -12.45 -7.97 -12.26
N GLU A 402 -13.29 -7.00 -12.63
CA GLU A 402 -14.43 -7.31 -13.47
C GLU A 402 -13.93 -8.11 -14.69
N GLU A 403 -14.51 -9.29 -14.90
CA GLU A 403 -14.36 -10.14 -16.07
C GLU A 403 -13.01 -10.86 -16.27
N LYS A 404 -12.63 -11.76 -15.34
CA LYS A 404 -12.00 -13.03 -15.72
C LYS A 404 -12.57 -14.19 -14.89
N GLU A 405 -13.01 -15.22 -15.60
CA GLU A 405 -13.37 -16.52 -15.04
C GLU A 405 -12.15 -17.09 -14.30
N GLU A 406 -12.23 -17.19 -12.97
CA GLU A 406 -11.20 -17.85 -12.17
C GLU A 406 -11.81 -19.02 -11.41
N GLU A 407 -11.16 -20.16 -11.57
CA GLU A 407 -11.54 -21.51 -11.19
C GLU A 407 -11.87 -21.67 -9.70
N ASP A 408 -12.84 -22.56 -9.45
CA ASP A 408 -13.35 -22.96 -8.14
C ASP A 408 -12.24 -23.32 -7.14
N LYS A 409 -11.90 -22.36 -6.27
CA LYS A 409 -11.22 -22.67 -5.00
C LYS A 409 -12.20 -23.40 -4.09
N LYS A 410 -12.10 -24.72 -4.08
CA LYS A 410 -12.84 -25.63 -3.19
C LYS A 410 -12.65 -25.20 -1.73
N TYR A 411 -13.72 -24.73 -1.11
CA TYR A 411 -13.78 -24.38 0.31
C TYR A 411 -13.57 -25.64 1.16
N GLU A 412 -12.44 -25.72 1.89
CA GLU A 412 -12.30 -26.65 3.01
C GLU A 412 -13.06 -26.07 4.21
N ASP A 413 -14.31 -26.50 4.36
CA ASP A 413 -15.13 -26.27 5.54
C ASP A 413 -14.51 -27.03 6.73
N LYS A 414 -13.72 -26.32 7.55
CA LYS A 414 -13.34 -26.82 8.87
C LYS A 414 -14.59 -26.80 9.75
N LYS A 415 -15.37 -27.87 9.68
CA LYS A 415 -16.43 -28.14 10.66
C LYS A 415 -15.78 -28.38 12.01
N GLU A 416 -15.69 -27.34 12.81
CA GLU A 416 -15.71 -27.51 14.25
C GLU A 416 -17.08 -28.10 14.60
N ASP A 417 -17.12 -29.29 15.19
CA ASP A 417 -18.33 -29.92 15.76
C ASP A 417 -18.85 -29.07 16.93
N LYS A 418 -19.39 -27.89 16.63
CA LYS A 418 -20.15 -27.06 17.56
C LYS A 418 -21.61 -27.38 17.33
N ASP A 419 -22.30 -27.76 18.42
CA ASP A 419 -23.74 -27.96 18.45
C ASP A 419 -24.44 -26.81 17.67
N PRO A 420 -25.20 -27.13 16.60
CA PRO A 420 -25.94 -26.13 15.82
C PRO A 420 -26.85 -25.24 16.66
N ASN A 421 -27.28 -25.73 17.84
CA ASN A 421 -28.10 -24.98 18.78
C ASN A 421 -27.32 -24.10 19.77
N ALA A 422 -26.00 -24.26 19.93
CA ALA A 422 -25.21 -23.42 20.83
C ALA A 422 -25.21 -21.92 20.42
N TYR A 423 -25.50 -21.64 19.14
CA TYR A 423 -25.65 -20.28 18.60
C TYR A 423 -26.90 -19.54 19.12
N PHE A 424 -27.95 -20.27 19.50
CA PHE A 424 -29.22 -19.69 19.96
C PHE A 424 -29.29 -19.50 21.47
N THR A 425 -28.30 -19.98 22.22
CA THR A 425 -28.33 -20.04 23.70
C THR A 425 -27.37 -19.06 24.37
N GLN A 426 -26.68 -18.21 23.61
CA GLN A 426 -25.80 -17.19 24.19
C GLN A 426 -26.63 -16.04 24.76
N SER A 427 -26.43 -15.74 26.04
CA SER A 427 -27.02 -14.58 26.69
C SER A 427 -26.59 -13.29 25.97
N PRO A 428 -27.47 -12.29 25.86
CA PRO A 428 -27.10 -11.00 25.30
C PRO A 428 -25.90 -10.39 26.05
N PRO A 429 -24.97 -9.73 25.37
CA PRO A 429 -23.93 -8.96 26.03
C PRO A 429 -24.55 -7.83 26.85
N PRO A 430 -23.82 -7.28 27.84
CA PRO A 430 -24.24 -6.06 28.52
C PRO A 430 -24.56 -4.95 27.52
N GLN A 431 -25.61 -4.17 27.80
CA GLN A 431 -25.95 -3.01 26.99
C GLN A 431 -24.85 -1.95 27.11
N ASP A 432 -24.60 -1.23 26.02
CA ASP A 432 -23.62 -0.15 25.96
C ASP A 432 -24.28 1.10 25.36
N PRO A 433 -24.98 1.90 26.19
CA PRO A 433 -25.71 3.08 25.73
C PRO A 433 -24.85 4.10 24.96
N LYS A 434 -23.56 4.21 25.30
CA LYS A 434 -22.62 5.09 24.60
C LYS A 434 -22.32 4.57 23.20
N ALA A 435 -22.09 3.27 23.04
CA ALA A 435 -21.93 2.65 21.72
C ALA A 435 -23.22 2.73 20.88
N ASP A 436 -24.39 2.63 21.51
CA ASP A 436 -25.70 2.77 20.87
C ASP A 436 -25.88 4.18 20.26
N LEU A 437 -25.57 5.24 21.01
CA LEU A 437 -25.59 6.62 20.48
C LEU A 437 -24.65 6.80 19.29
N VAL A 438 -23.43 6.26 19.39
CA VAL A 438 -22.45 6.31 18.30
C VAL A 438 -22.97 5.56 17.07
N LEU A 439 -23.62 4.41 17.25
CA LEU A 439 -24.23 3.65 16.15
C LEU A 439 -25.34 4.45 15.46
N GLN A 440 -26.25 5.04 16.23
CA GLN A 440 -27.34 5.87 15.69
C GLN A 440 -26.79 7.03 14.86
N PHE A 441 -25.77 7.71 15.37
CA PHE A 441 -25.10 8.78 14.64
C PHE A 441 -24.40 8.27 13.38
N CYS A 442 -23.59 7.21 13.48
CA CYS A 442 -22.91 6.60 12.34
C CYS A 442 -23.86 6.14 11.25
N LEU A 443 -25.03 5.61 11.61
CA LEU A 443 -26.08 5.22 10.66
C LEU A 443 -26.63 6.43 9.91
N PHE A 444 -26.90 7.53 10.62
CA PHE A 444 -27.31 8.79 10.00
C PHE A 444 -26.26 9.24 8.97
N MET A 445 -24.97 9.23 9.35
CA MET A 445 -23.88 9.58 8.42
C MET A 445 -23.85 8.67 7.18
N ALA A 446 -24.00 7.36 7.39
CA ALA A 446 -23.88 6.33 6.36
C ALA A 446 -25.06 6.31 5.37
N THR A 447 -26.23 6.80 5.80
CA THR A 447 -27.49 6.71 5.03
C THR A 447 -28.03 8.06 4.58
N GLU A 448 -27.27 9.13 4.76
CA GLU A 448 -27.61 10.47 4.30
C GLU A 448 -27.90 10.50 2.78
N ASP A 449 -28.88 11.30 2.36
CA ASP A 449 -29.20 11.54 0.95
C ASP A 449 -28.46 12.76 0.40
N PHE A 450 -28.21 12.76 -0.91
CA PHE A 450 -27.66 13.94 -1.57
C PHE A 450 -28.70 15.06 -1.60
N GLU A 451 -28.27 16.24 -1.20
CA GLU A 451 -29.04 17.48 -1.33
C GLU A 451 -28.77 18.04 -2.72
N ASP A 452 -29.83 18.36 -3.47
CA ASP A 452 -29.78 18.83 -4.86
C ASP A 452 -28.95 17.95 -5.82
N GLY A 453 -28.87 16.64 -5.52
CA GLY A 453 -28.09 15.68 -6.30
C GLY A 453 -26.57 15.84 -6.15
N ASN A 454 -26.09 16.67 -5.22
CA ASN A 454 -24.67 16.89 -4.98
C ASN A 454 -24.14 15.93 -3.91
N SER A 455 -23.26 15.00 -4.31
CA SER A 455 -22.67 14.01 -3.38
C SER A 455 -21.94 14.65 -2.19
N LYS A 456 -21.32 15.82 -2.41
CA LYS A 456 -20.56 16.59 -1.40
C LYS A 456 -21.45 17.28 -0.37
N SER A 457 -22.78 17.27 -0.56
CA SER A 457 -23.71 17.72 0.47
C SER A 457 -23.69 16.79 1.69
N THR A 458 -23.32 15.53 1.49
CA THR A 458 -23.16 14.58 2.58
C THR A 458 -21.80 14.76 3.22
N MET A 459 -21.79 14.78 4.54
CA MET A 459 -20.57 15.09 5.26
C MET A 459 -19.56 13.92 5.25
N LEU A 460 -20.01 12.69 4.95
CA LEU A 460 -19.17 11.50 4.85
C LEU A 460 -18.41 11.48 3.51
N VAL A 461 -19.06 11.89 2.41
CA VAL A 461 -18.40 12.10 1.11
C VAL A 461 -17.46 13.30 1.17
N TYR A 462 -17.88 14.40 1.79
CA TYR A 462 -17.00 15.56 2.01
C TYR A 462 -15.74 15.16 2.78
N PHE A 463 -15.88 14.40 3.89
CA PHE A 463 -14.73 13.90 4.63
C PHE A 463 -13.82 12.98 3.80
N SER A 464 -14.39 12.11 2.95
CA SER A 464 -13.55 11.34 2.04
C SER A 464 -12.71 12.24 1.13
N ALA A 465 -13.25 13.38 0.67
CA ALA A 465 -12.51 14.34 -0.13
C ALA A 465 -11.39 15.02 0.69
N VAL A 466 -11.62 15.28 1.99
CA VAL A 466 -10.57 15.79 2.91
C VAL A 466 -9.42 14.78 3.01
N CYS A 467 -9.72 13.48 3.07
CA CYS A 467 -8.71 12.43 3.03
C CYS A 467 -7.93 12.37 1.69
N GLY A 468 -8.41 13.05 0.65
CA GLY A 468 -7.71 13.22 -0.63
C GLY A 468 -6.63 14.31 -0.61
N LEU A 469 -6.47 15.06 0.49
CA LEU A 469 -5.43 16.07 0.64
C LEU A 469 -4.12 15.44 1.12
N THR A 470 -2.99 15.88 0.56
CA THR A 470 -1.66 15.42 1.01
C THR A 470 -1.31 16.04 2.36
N LEU A 471 -0.88 15.22 3.33
CA LEU A 471 -0.39 15.72 4.61
C LEU A 471 0.97 16.41 4.48
N PRO A 472 1.34 17.31 5.43
CA PRO A 472 0.53 17.79 6.56
C PRO A 472 -0.36 19.01 6.21
N THR A 473 -0.09 19.72 5.11
CA THR A 473 -0.72 21.02 4.81
C THR A 473 -1.86 20.99 3.80
N GLY A 474 -2.06 19.88 3.08
CA GLY A 474 -3.04 19.78 2.00
C GLY A 474 -2.64 20.55 0.74
N ALA A 475 -1.34 20.77 0.53
CA ALA A 475 -0.84 21.51 -0.64
C ALA A 475 -1.28 20.86 -1.97
N ASN A 476 -1.25 19.53 -2.03
CA ASN A 476 -1.59 18.74 -3.21
C ASN A 476 -2.72 17.75 -2.93
N PHE A 477 -3.11 17.01 -3.97
CA PHE A 477 -4.13 15.98 -3.93
C PHE A 477 -3.55 14.59 -4.17
N LEU A 478 -4.12 13.59 -3.50
CA LEU A 478 -3.75 12.18 -3.68
C LEU A 478 -4.13 11.67 -5.07
N ARG A 479 -3.28 10.78 -5.59
CA ARG A 479 -3.53 10.08 -6.85
C ARG A 479 -4.61 9.01 -6.67
N PRO A 480 -5.29 8.59 -7.76
CA PRO A 480 -6.21 7.47 -7.77
C PRO A 480 -5.76 6.26 -6.95
N ALA A 481 -4.53 5.75 -7.17
CA ALA A 481 -4.02 4.58 -6.46
C ALA A 481 -4.07 4.73 -4.93
N GLN A 482 -3.54 5.84 -4.43
CA GLN A 482 -3.51 6.14 -3.00
C GLN A 482 -4.92 6.37 -2.44
N PHE A 483 -5.79 7.02 -3.21
CA PHE A 483 -7.13 7.37 -2.72
C PHE A 483 -8.10 6.18 -2.70
N THR A 484 -7.94 5.23 -3.61
CA THR A 484 -8.82 4.06 -3.64
C THR A 484 -8.70 3.16 -2.40
N SER A 485 -7.51 3.05 -1.78
CA SER A 485 -7.35 2.32 -0.51
C SER A 485 -8.12 3.00 0.64
N ILE A 486 -8.19 4.33 0.62
CA ILE A 486 -9.03 5.16 1.50
C ILE A 486 -10.50 4.79 1.30
N LEU A 487 -10.96 4.72 0.07
CA LEU A 487 -12.35 4.35 -0.23
C LEU A 487 -12.67 2.93 0.23
N SER A 488 -11.79 1.95 0.01
CA SER A 488 -11.99 0.56 0.47
C SER A 488 -12.23 0.49 1.97
N SER A 489 -11.46 1.26 2.75
CA SER A 489 -11.64 1.33 4.21
C SER A 489 -12.99 1.94 4.63
N LEU A 490 -13.42 3.02 3.97
CA LEU A 490 -14.69 3.68 4.26
C LEU A 490 -15.87 2.80 3.85
N ILE A 491 -15.78 2.13 2.69
CA ILE A 491 -16.74 1.14 2.21
C ILE A 491 -16.90 0.01 3.23
N TYR A 492 -15.79 -0.53 3.73
CA TYR A 492 -15.78 -1.60 4.73
C TYR A 492 -16.47 -1.17 6.03
N CYS A 493 -16.04 -0.06 6.62
CA CYS A 493 -16.61 0.47 7.87
C CYS A 493 -18.10 0.78 7.72
N THR A 494 -18.49 1.40 6.60
CA THR A 494 -19.90 1.76 6.35
C THR A 494 -20.78 0.51 6.23
N ARG A 495 -20.31 -0.55 5.56
CA ARG A 495 -21.05 -1.83 5.49
C ARG A 495 -21.23 -2.47 6.86
N LEU A 496 -20.21 -2.44 7.72
CA LEU A 496 -20.30 -2.96 9.09
C LEU A 496 -21.35 -2.20 9.91
N LEU A 497 -21.30 -0.87 9.89
CA LEU A 497 -22.20 -0.01 10.66
C LEU A 497 -23.66 -0.15 10.21
N ILE A 498 -23.90 -0.23 8.89
CA ILE A 498 -25.25 -0.48 8.35
C ILE A 498 -25.72 -1.89 8.74
N MET A 499 -24.85 -2.90 8.67
CA MET A 499 -25.23 -4.26 9.05
C MET A 499 -25.63 -4.35 10.53
N GLU A 500 -24.85 -3.75 11.43
CA GLU A 500 -25.17 -3.69 12.86
C GLU A 500 -26.47 -2.91 13.10
N SER A 501 -26.73 -1.84 12.36
CA SER A 501 -27.97 -1.07 12.53
C SER A 501 -29.23 -1.78 12.01
N VAL A 502 -29.10 -2.56 10.94
CA VAL A 502 -30.24 -3.13 10.20
C VAL A 502 -30.56 -4.55 10.65
N LEU A 503 -29.53 -5.34 10.97
CA LEU A 503 -29.67 -6.72 11.44
C LEU A 503 -28.70 -6.99 12.61
N PRO A 504 -28.78 -6.22 13.71
CA PRO A 504 -27.92 -6.45 14.86
C PRO A 504 -28.16 -7.85 15.41
N ARG A 505 -27.11 -8.49 15.91
CA ARG A 505 -27.27 -9.80 16.56
C ARG A 505 -28.14 -9.71 17.82
N PHE A 506 -27.96 -8.65 18.61
CA PHE A 506 -28.68 -8.38 19.87
C PHE A 506 -29.26 -6.97 19.87
N SER A 507 -30.26 -6.69 20.71
CA SER A 507 -30.89 -5.36 20.75
C SER A 507 -29.94 -4.26 21.25
N HIS A 508 -30.12 -3.05 20.73
CA HIS A 508 -29.55 -1.81 21.26
C HIS A 508 -30.68 -1.08 21.97
N ASP A 509 -30.83 -1.37 23.26
CA ASP A 509 -32.01 -0.98 24.02
C ASP A 509 -32.11 0.55 24.16
N TYR A 510 -30.97 1.25 24.23
CA TYR A 510 -30.94 2.69 24.45
C TYR A 510 -31.52 3.48 23.27
N ILE A 511 -31.25 3.01 22.04
CA ILE A 511 -31.76 3.61 20.80
C ILE A 511 -32.99 2.85 20.24
N GLY A 512 -33.53 1.90 21.00
CA GLY A 512 -34.73 1.15 20.65
C GLY A 512 -34.60 0.22 19.43
N LEU A 513 -33.38 -0.20 19.06
CA LEU A 513 -33.21 -1.18 17.98
C LEU A 513 -33.35 -2.60 18.50
N SER A 514 -34.27 -3.35 17.91
CA SER A 514 -34.45 -4.77 18.23
C SER A 514 -33.38 -5.63 17.57
N GLY A 515 -33.02 -6.75 18.20
CA GLY A 515 -32.20 -7.78 17.58
C GLY A 515 -32.86 -8.34 16.31
N ARG A 516 -32.05 -8.82 15.36
CA ARG A 516 -32.52 -9.33 14.08
C ARG A 516 -33.57 -10.45 14.25
N PRO A 517 -34.61 -10.49 13.42
CA PRO A 517 -35.64 -11.52 13.51
C PRO A 517 -35.12 -12.88 13.03
N ARG A 518 -35.83 -13.96 13.40
CA ARG A 518 -35.51 -15.32 12.96
C ARG A 518 -35.68 -15.52 11.45
N TYR A 519 -36.60 -14.79 10.83
CA TYR A 519 -36.98 -14.92 9.41
C TYR A 519 -37.06 -13.55 8.74
N GLY A 520 -37.01 -13.50 7.41
CA GLY A 520 -37.16 -12.25 6.64
C GLY A 520 -35.95 -11.31 6.68
N GLN A 521 -34.80 -11.76 7.20
CA GLN A 521 -33.60 -10.93 7.35
C GLN A 521 -33.13 -10.32 6.01
N LEU A 522 -33.20 -11.08 4.92
CA LEU A 522 -32.78 -10.59 3.60
C LEU A 522 -33.65 -9.44 3.10
N ASP A 523 -34.96 -9.48 3.32
CA ASP A 523 -35.87 -8.42 2.91
C ASP A 523 -35.60 -7.12 3.69
N ILE A 524 -35.35 -7.26 5.00
CA ILE A 524 -34.94 -6.16 5.87
C ILE A 524 -33.62 -5.53 5.39
N LEU A 525 -32.61 -6.35 5.10
CA LEU A 525 -31.35 -5.87 4.54
C LEU A 525 -31.55 -5.17 3.19
N ASN A 526 -32.31 -5.77 2.29
CA ASN A 526 -32.53 -5.24 0.95
C ASN A 526 -33.29 -3.90 0.93
N ASN A 527 -34.16 -3.64 1.92
CA ASN A 527 -34.87 -2.36 2.04
C ASN A 527 -33.91 -1.17 2.19
N VAL A 528 -32.78 -1.37 2.88
CA VAL A 528 -31.73 -0.36 3.03
C VAL A 528 -30.71 -0.47 1.91
N ARG A 529 -30.22 -1.69 1.63
CA ARG A 529 -29.15 -1.93 0.67
C ARG A 529 -29.43 -1.40 -0.73
N LYS A 530 -30.62 -1.65 -1.25
CA LYS A 530 -31.02 -1.21 -2.61
C LYS A 530 -31.09 0.31 -2.74
N LYS A 531 -31.33 1.02 -1.65
CA LYS A 531 -31.46 2.49 -1.63
C LYS A 531 -30.17 3.20 -1.29
N LYS A 532 -29.32 2.58 -0.46
CA LYS A 532 -28.20 3.28 0.21
C LYS A 532 -26.84 2.63 0.03
N MET A 533 -26.73 1.40 -0.48
CA MET A 533 -25.46 0.66 -0.50
C MET A 533 -25.04 0.15 -1.89
N CYS A 534 -25.91 0.27 -2.90
CA CYS A 534 -25.61 -0.20 -4.24
C CYS A 534 -24.90 0.89 -5.06
N ASP A 535 -24.19 0.47 -6.09
CA ASP A 535 -23.64 1.38 -7.08
C ASP A 535 -24.74 2.24 -7.72
N GLY A 536 -24.42 3.49 -8.01
CA GLY A 536 -25.35 4.48 -8.57
C GLY A 536 -26.42 5.00 -7.60
N THR A 537 -26.41 4.58 -6.32
CA THR A 537 -27.30 5.19 -5.32
C THR A 537 -26.81 6.58 -4.90
N LEU A 538 -27.76 7.51 -4.67
CA LEU A 538 -27.47 8.87 -4.20
C LEU A 538 -27.19 8.89 -2.70
N SER A 539 -26.21 8.10 -2.27
CA SER A 539 -25.78 7.94 -0.89
C SER A 539 -24.25 7.93 -0.79
N PRO A 540 -23.68 8.13 0.41
CA PRO A 540 -22.23 8.09 0.59
C PRO A 540 -21.59 6.80 0.09
N LEU A 541 -22.18 5.64 0.41
CA LEU A 541 -21.63 4.36 0.00
C LEU A 541 -21.73 4.15 -1.53
N GLY A 542 -22.81 4.62 -2.17
CA GLY A 542 -22.94 4.61 -3.63
C GLY A 542 -21.84 5.43 -4.31
N GLU A 543 -21.57 6.64 -3.81
CA GLU A 543 -20.48 7.48 -4.33
C GLU A 543 -19.10 6.88 -4.07
N PHE A 544 -18.86 6.26 -2.92
CA PHE A 544 -17.58 5.58 -2.64
C PHE A 544 -17.32 4.43 -3.61
N ILE A 545 -18.35 3.62 -3.90
CA ILE A 545 -18.24 2.54 -4.88
C ILE A 545 -17.94 3.10 -6.27
N SER A 546 -18.67 4.15 -6.68
CA SER A 546 -18.46 4.81 -7.98
C SER A 546 -17.04 5.40 -8.11
N LEU A 547 -16.56 6.10 -7.08
CA LEU A 547 -15.21 6.67 -7.04
C LEU A 547 -14.13 5.59 -7.03
N ALA A 548 -14.35 4.49 -6.32
CA ALA A 548 -13.40 3.38 -6.26
C ALA A 548 -13.26 2.70 -7.62
N ALA A 549 -14.39 2.41 -8.29
CA ALA A 549 -14.40 1.86 -9.63
C ALA A 549 -13.72 2.78 -10.64
N TYR A 550 -14.01 4.08 -10.60
CA TYR A 550 -13.38 5.07 -11.47
C TYR A 550 -11.87 5.19 -11.20
N GLY A 551 -11.46 5.28 -9.94
CA GLY A 551 -10.04 5.31 -9.56
C GLY A 551 -9.29 4.05 -9.99
N GLN A 552 -9.90 2.88 -9.87
CA GLN A 552 -9.34 1.61 -10.36
C GLN A 552 -9.13 1.61 -11.88
N SER A 553 -10.08 2.17 -12.63
CA SER A 553 -9.94 2.29 -14.09
C SER A 553 -8.76 3.17 -14.49
N LEU A 554 -8.48 4.22 -13.70
CA LEU A 554 -7.35 5.12 -13.93
C LEU A 554 -6.01 4.52 -13.48
N ARG A 555 -5.98 3.73 -12.38
CA ARG A 555 -4.77 3.01 -11.94
C ARG A 555 -4.15 2.16 -13.05
N ARG A 556 -4.98 1.48 -13.84
CA ARG A 556 -4.53 0.66 -14.98
C ARG A 556 -3.78 1.49 -16.05
N SER A 557 -3.99 2.79 -16.07
CA SER A 557 -3.30 3.74 -16.96
C SER A 557 -2.14 4.51 -16.30
N GLU A 558 -1.93 4.40 -14.98
CA GLU A 558 -0.86 5.11 -14.24
C GLU A 558 0.54 4.53 -14.47
N GLY A 559 0.67 3.41 -15.20
CA GLY A 559 1.94 2.70 -15.34
C GLY A 559 2.35 1.99 -14.04
N PRO A 560 3.49 1.26 -14.01
CA PRO A 560 3.96 0.63 -12.78
C PRO A 560 4.33 1.70 -11.74
N THR A 561 3.86 1.54 -10.51
CA THR A 561 4.32 2.32 -9.36
C THR A 561 5.78 1.98 -9.09
N ILE A 562 6.70 2.88 -9.44
CA ILE A 562 8.12 2.73 -9.11
C ILE A 562 8.24 2.95 -7.60
N GLN A 563 8.52 1.89 -6.85
CA GLN A 563 8.82 1.97 -5.42
C GLN A 563 10.26 2.44 -5.25
N PHE A 564 10.44 3.50 -4.45
CA PHE A 564 11.74 3.99 -4.04
C PHE A 564 12.03 3.47 -2.63
N GLU A 565 13.12 2.73 -2.49
CA GLU A 565 13.60 2.22 -1.21
C GLU A 565 14.81 3.03 -0.76
N TRP A 566 14.72 3.62 0.43
CA TRP A 566 15.86 4.25 1.09
C TRP A 566 16.70 3.18 1.80
N SER A 567 18.02 3.35 1.79
CA SER A 567 18.90 2.59 2.68
C SER A 567 18.73 3.05 4.13
N ASP A 568 18.93 2.12 5.07
CA ASP A 568 18.76 2.37 6.51
C ASP A 568 19.66 3.49 7.08
N ASP A 569 20.75 3.82 6.39
CA ASP A 569 21.65 4.92 6.73
C ASP A 569 21.22 6.28 6.13
N GLY A 570 20.17 6.29 5.31
CA GLY A 570 19.69 7.47 4.60
C GLY A 570 20.62 7.94 3.47
N GLU A 571 21.64 7.16 3.13
CA GLU A 571 22.68 7.54 2.17
C GLU A 571 22.44 7.03 0.75
N ASP A 572 21.40 6.22 0.50
CA ASP A 572 21.05 5.72 -0.83
C ASP A 572 19.53 5.68 -1.07
N ILE A 573 19.14 5.93 -2.31
CA ILE A 573 17.78 5.70 -2.83
C ILE A 573 17.89 4.70 -3.97
N SER A 574 17.07 3.65 -3.96
CA SER A 574 17.02 2.64 -5.03
C SER A 574 15.61 2.40 -5.56
N TRP A 575 15.49 2.00 -6.83
CA TRP A 575 14.21 1.66 -7.45
C TRP A 575 14.36 0.55 -8.51
N ASP A 576 13.28 -0.20 -8.72
CA ASP A 576 13.16 -1.32 -9.67
C ASP A 576 14.28 -2.38 -9.56
N GLU A 577 14.82 -2.60 -8.35
CA GLU A 577 15.93 -3.50 -8.01
C GLU A 577 17.26 -3.29 -8.78
N CYS A 578 17.30 -2.37 -9.75
CA CYS A 578 18.40 -2.20 -10.70
C CYS A 578 19.06 -0.82 -10.63
N PHE A 579 18.39 0.18 -10.08
CA PHE A 579 18.86 1.56 -10.07
C PHE A 579 19.09 2.03 -8.63
N ARG A 580 20.22 2.71 -8.39
CA ARG A 580 20.62 3.25 -7.08
C ARG A 580 21.32 4.59 -7.26
N VAL A 581 20.96 5.56 -6.42
CA VAL A 581 21.62 6.87 -6.32
C VAL A 581 22.05 7.07 -4.87
N THR A 582 23.33 7.36 -4.66
CA THR A 582 23.85 7.71 -3.33
C THR A 582 23.62 9.21 -3.05
N MET A 583 23.46 9.59 -1.79
CA MET A 583 23.33 10.99 -1.35
C MET A 583 24.59 11.79 -1.66
N ASP A 584 25.77 11.18 -1.57
CA ASP A 584 27.01 11.80 -2.05
C ASP A 584 27.02 11.98 -3.57
N GLY A 585 26.49 11.03 -4.34
CA GLY A 585 26.29 11.17 -5.78
C GLY A 585 25.32 12.31 -6.10
N PHE A 586 24.22 12.39 -5.37
CA PHE A 586 23.23 13.46 -5.49
C PHE A 586 23.79 14.84 -5.12
N ARG A 587 24.51 14.95 -3.99
CA ARG A 587 25.20 16.20 -3.57
C ARG A 587 26.26 16.62 -4.59
N THR A 588 27.00 15.66 -5.14
CA THR A 588 28.01 15.92 -6.18
C THR A 588 27.37 16.38 -7.48
N LEU A 589 26.23 15.81 -7.88
CA LEU A 589 25.41 16.25 -9.01
C LEU A 589 24.94 17.70 -8.83
N VAL A 590 24.42 18.05 -7.65
CA VAL A 590 23.97 19.41 -7.32
C VAL A 590 25.14 20.40 -7.24
N LEU A 591 26.32 19.98 -6.80
CA LEU A 591 27.53 20.81 -6.77
C LEU A 591 28.11 21.04 -8.16
N GLN A 592 28.19 20.00 -9.00
CA GLN A 592 28.67 20.11 -10.39
C GLN A 592 27.72 20.96 -11.24
N SER A 593 26.43 20.92 -10.94
CA SER A 593 25.45 21.76 -11.61
C SER A 593 25.63 23.22 -11.20
N LYS A 594 25.83 23.52 -9.90
CA LYS A 594 26.22 24.86 -9.40
C LYS A 594 27.52 25.43 -9.99
N ILE A 595 28.52 24.58 -10.20
CA ILE A 595 29.82 24.98 -10.80
C ILE A 595 29.67 25.25 -12.31
N ASN A 596 28.74 24.57 -12.99
CA ASN A 596 28.50 24.81 -14.41
C ASN A 596 27.67 26.08 -14.68
N SER A 597 26.89 26.61 -13.72
CA SER A 597 26.31 27.96 -13.84
C SER A 597 27.35 29.06 -13.79
N SER A 598 28.28 28.95 -12.83
CA SER A 598 29.26 30.00 -12.55
C SER A 598 30.38 30.05 -13.59
N ARG A 599 30.38 29.09 -14.54
CA ARG A 599 31.27 29.06 -15.71
C ARG A 599 30.68 29.70 -16.97
N VAL A 600 29.43 30.16 -16.95
CA VAL A 600 28.81 30.85 -18.11
C VAL A 600 29.08 32.38 -18.09
N ASP A 601 29.50 32.94 -16.94
CA ASP A 601 29.74 34.39 -16.79
C ASP A 601 31.21 34.84 -17.00
N PHE A 602 32.09 33.97 -17.52
CA PHE A 602 33.46 34.35 -17.87
C PHE A 602 33.87 33.81 -19.25
N ILE A 603 33.28 34.39 -20.30
CA ILE A 603 33.94 34.50 -21.59
C ILE A 603 33.86 35.99 -21.97
N ASP A 604 34.89 36.74 -21.57
CA ASP A 604 35.13 38.09 -22.08
C ASP A 604 35.74 38.03 -23.50
N PRO A 605 35.52 39.08 -24.32
CA PRO A 605 35.67 39.03 -25.76
C PRO A 605 37.11 39.29 -26.21
N LEU A 606 37.54 38.55 -27.24
CA LEU A 606 38.57 38.97 -28.19
C LEU A 606 38.13 38.61 -29.61
#